data_AF-A0A971LVZ0-F1
#
_entry.id   AF-A0A971LVZ0-F1
#
_cell.length_a   1.000
_cell.length_b   1.000
_cell.length_c   1.000
_cell.angle_alpha   90.00
_cell.angle_beta   90.00
_cell.angle_gamma   90.00
#
_symmetry.space_group_name_H-M   'P 1'
#
loop_
_entity.id
_entity.type
_entity.pdbx_description
1 polymer ?
#
loop_
_entity_poly.entity_id
_entity_poly.type
_entity_poly.pdbx_seq_one_letter_code
_entity_poly.pdbx_strand_id
1 'polypeptide(L)'
;MKGIKTIEFKGDTLYLIDQRKLPTTCEYFQCKNYRDVDFAIADMVVRGAPAIGAAAAYGVVLAAKEFLKEDREQFFQKLDEALQVLNESRPTAVNLMWAINRMRKVIDKNKDLSLEAIYERIKEEADTIYKEDVETNKRIAQYGNELIKDGDRILTHCNTGALATVQYGTALGVIR
;
A
#
# COMPACT_ATOMS: atom_id res chain seq x y z
N MET A 1 -16.89 -16.59 -1.89
CA MET A 1 -16.90 -15.53 -0.85
C MET A 1 -16.57 -14.20 -1.51
N LYS A 2 -17.38 -13.15 -1.33
CA LYS A 2 -16.94 -11.78 -1.69
C LYS A 2 -15.71 -11.48 -0.84
N GLY A 3 -14.56 -11.31 -1.48
CA GLY A 3 -13.30 -11.08 -0.79
C GLY A 3 -13.36 -9.76 -0.02
N ILE A 4 -13.05 -9.81 1.28
CA ILE A 4 -12.83 -8.61 2.08
C ILE A 4 -11.64 -7.86 1.46
N LYS A 5 -11.84 -6.60 1.05
CA LYS A 5 -10.76 -5.72 0.59
C LYS A 5 -10.13 -5.07 1.80
N THR A 6 -8.86 -5.38 2.05
CA THR A 6 -8.09 -4.87 3.19
C THR A 6 -7.57 -3.47 2.93
N ILE A 7 -7.29 -3.17 1.67
CA ILE A 7 -6.91 -1.88 1.12
C ILE A 7 -7.79 -1.60 -0.11
N GLU A 8 -8.43 -0.44 -0.18
CA GLU A 8 -9.19 -0.01 -1.36
C GLU A 8 -9.02 1.48 -1.57
N PHE A 9 -8.55 1.89 -2.75
CA PHE A 9 -8.54 3.29 -3.15
C PHE A 9 -9.75 3.59 -4.03
N LYS A 10 -10.63 4.50 -3.59
CA LYS A 10 -11.87 4.84 -4.30
C LYS A 10 -12.28 6.28 -4.06
N GLY A 11 -12.56 7.00 -5.14
CA GLY A 11 -13.06 8.38 -5.07
C GLY A 11 -12.11 9.32 -4.31
N ASP A 12 -10.82 9.22 -4.62
CA ASP A 12 -9.74 9.99 -3.98
C ASP A 12 -9.66 9.80 -2.45
N THR A 13 -10.07 8.64 -1.96
CA THR A 13 -9.95 8.23 -0.55
C THR A 13 -9.40 6.82 -0.48
N LEU A 14 -8.42 6.60 0.41
CA LEU A 14 -7.90 5.28 0.72
C LEU A 14 -8.66 4.71 1.92
N TYR A 15 -9.25 3.54 1.76
CA TYR A 15 -9.94 2.80 2.79
C TYR A 15 -9.06 1.64 3.25
N LEU A 16 -8.80 1.58 4.55
CA LEU A 16 -7.99 0.55 5.18
C LEU A 16 -8.83 -0.13 6.25
N ILE A 17 -8.79 -1.46 6.34
CA ILE A 17 -9.37 -2.14 7.51
C ILE A 17 -8.53 -1.76 8.73
N ASP A 18 -9.17 -1.28 9.78
CA ASP A 18 -8.49 -0.95 11.04
C ASP A 18 -8.13 -2.24 11.80
N GLN A 19 -6.91 -2.72 11.57
CA GLN A 19 -6.45 -3.99 12.12
C GLN A 19 -6.29 -3.97 13.64
N ARG A 20 -6.24 -2.78 14.27
CA ARG A 20 -6.16 -2.63 15.73
C ARG A 20 -7.45 -3.08 16.42
N LYS A 21 -8.58 -3.03 15.70
CA LYS A 21 -9.91 -3.35 16.23
C LYS A 21 -10.34 -4.80 15.99
N LEU A 22 -9.58 -5.54 15.19
CA LEU A 22 -9.80 -6.97 14.98
C LEU A 22 -9.37 -7.76 16.22
N PRO A 23 -10.03 -8.90 16.54
CA PRO A 23 -11.14 -9.52 15.80
C PRO A 23 -12.54 -8.99 16.21
N THR A 24 -12.62 -8.08 17.19
CA THR A 24 -13.89 -7.66 17.81
C THR A 24 -14.79 -6.90 16.84
N THR A 25 -14.24 -5.98 16.05
CA THR A 25 -15.00 -5.17 15.08
C THR A 25 -14.23 -5.00 13.79
N CYS A 26 -14.93 -5.14 12.65
CA CYS A 26 -14.37 -4.88 11.33
C CYS A 26 -14.86 -3.51 10.84
N GLU A 27 -13.99 -2.51 10.91
CA GLU A 27 -14.25 -1.13 10.51
C GLU A 27 -13.20 -0.64 9.53
N TYR A 28 -13.57 0.35 8.70
CA TYR A 28 -12.67 0.98 7.75
C TYR A 28 -12.20 2.34 8.28
N PHE A 29 -10.89 2.51 8.37
CA PHE A 29 -10.24 3.81 8.52
C PHE A 29 -10.13 4.47 7.14
N GLN A 30 -10.52 5.74 7.06
CA GLN A 30 -10.51 6.51 5.81
C GLN A 30 -9.35 7.50 5.83
N CYS A 31 -8.44 7.37 4.88
CA CYS A 31 -7.38 8.34 4.64
C CYS A 31 -7.79 9.25 3.48
N LYS A 32 -7.99 10.53 3.78
CA LYS A 32 -8.38 11.58 2.81
C LYS A 32 -7.18 12.40 2.35
N ASN A 33 -6.08 12.37 3.08
CA ASN A 33 -4.82 13.02 2.76
C ASN A 33 -3.63 12.11 3.15
N TYR A 34 -2.42 12.50 2.78
CA TYR A 34 -1.22 11.69 3.04
C TYR A 34 -0.86 11.60 4.53
N ARG A 35 -1.29 12.56 5.36
CA ARG A 35 -1.05 12.59 6.81
C ARG A 35 -1.92 11.54 7.53
N ASP A 36 -3.13 11.31 7.03
CA ASP A 36 -3.97 10.19 7.49
C ASP A 36 -3.31 8.84 7.15
N VAL A 37 -2.60 8.75 6.03
CA VAL A 37 -1.86 7.52 5.64
C VAL A 37 -0.63 7.32 6.51
N ASP A 38 0.14 8.38 6.76
CA ASP A 38 1.26 8.38 7.70
C ASP A 38 0.81 7.86 9.08
N PHE A 39 -0.26 8.44 9.64
CA PHE A 39 -0.85 7.97 10.89
C PHE A 39 -1.27 6.49 10.80
N ALA A 40 -1.94 6.10 9.73
CA ALA A 40 -2.42 4.73 9.56
C ALA A 40 -1.26 3.70 9.53
N ILE A 41 -0.12 4.07 8.96
CA ILE A 41 1.08 3.23 8.93
C ILE A 41 1.76 3.21 10.31
N ALA A 42 1.99 4.39 10.89
CA ALA A 42 2.70 4.55 12.16
C ALA A 42 1.96 3.86 13.32
N ASP A 43 0.65 4.05 13.42
CA ASP A 43 -0.18 3.49 14.49
C ASP A 43 -0.67 2.06 14.20
N MET A 44 -0.21 1.47 13.09
CA MET A 44 -0.57 0.11 12.68
C MET A 44 -2.06 -0.13 12.45
N VAL A 45 -2.81 0.90 12.00
CA VAL A 45 -4.12 0.71 11.34
C VAL A 45 -3.94 -0.28 10.18
N VAL A 46 -2.90 -0.07 9.37
CA VAL A 46 -2.41 -1.02 8.37
C VAL A 46 -1.07 -1.61 8.81
N ARG A 47 -0.93 -2.92 8.68
CA ARG A 47 0.31 -3.65 9.00
C ARG A 47 0.52 -4.82 8.05
N GLY A 48 1.78 -5.27 7.97
CA GLY A 48 2.24 -6.25 6.99
C GLY A 48 3.00 -5.54 5.86
N ALA A 49 4.17 -6.09 5.50
CA ALA A 49 5.13 -5.33 4.70
C ALA A 49 4.56 -4.91 3.33
N PRO A 50 3.91 -5.80 2.56
CA PRO A 50 3.32 -5.38 1.28
C PRO A 50 2.15 -4.42 1.43
N ALA A 51 1.29 -4.63 2.45
CA ALA A 51 0.17 -3.72 2.74
C ALA A 51 0.65 -2.30 3.05
N ILE A 52 1.71 -2.16 3.85
CA ILE A 52 2.33 -0.87 4.16
C ILE A 52 2.89 -0.21 2.89
N GLY A 53 3.59 -0.96 2.04
CA GLY A 53 4.13 -0.43 0.79
C GLY A 53 3.05 0.13 -0.14
N ALA A 54 1.95 -0.60 -0.33
CA ALA A 54 0.82 -0.15 -1.14
C ALA A 54 0.11 1.06 -0.53
N ALA A 55 -0.13 1.05 0.80
CA ALA A 55 -0.73 2.19 1.49
C ALA A 55 0.10 3.46 1.32
N ALA A 56 1.43 3.37 1.47
CA ALA A 56 2.34 4.48 1.28
C ALA A 56 2.32 5.03 -0.16
N ALA A 57 2.27 4.16 -1.17
CA ALA A 57 2.15 4.58 -2.56
C ALA A 57 0.86 5.40 -2.80
N TYR A 58 -0.28 4.97 -2.25
CA TYR A 58 -1.51 5.76 -2.29
C TYR A 58 -1.44 7.04 -1.44
N GLY A 59 -0.64 7.06 -0.36
CA GLY A 59 -0.29 8.29 0.35
C GLY A 59 0.36 9.32 -0.56
N VAL A 60 1.28 8.91 -1.44
CA VAL A 60 1.90 9.80 -2.43
C VAL A 60 0.87 10.30 -3.45
N VAL A 61 -0.07 9.45 -3.88
CA VAL A 61 -1.18 9.88 -4.76
C VAL A 61 -2.01 10.98 -4.10
N LEU A 62 -2.37 10.81 -2.83
CA LEU A 62 -3.12 11.81 -2.07
C LEU A 62 -2.33 13.12 -1.89
N ALA A 63 -1.02 13.05 -1.62
CA ALA A 63 -0.17 14.24 -1.54
C ALA A 63 -0.09 14.98 -2.89
N ALA A 64 0.16 14.26 -3.99
CA ALA A 64 0.22 14.86 -5.32
C ALA A 64 -1.12 15.51 -5.70
N LYS A 65 -2.25 14.90 -5.31
CA LYS A 65 -3.58 15.49 -5.51
C LYS A 65 -3.78 16.78 -4.72
N GLU A 66 -3.34 16.80 -3.45
CA GLU A 66 -3.44 17.94 -2.55
C GLU A 66 -2.74 19.18 -3.14
N PHE A 67 -1.57 18.99 -3.75
CA PHE A 67 -0.74 20.08 -4.27
C PHE A 67 -0.93 20.37 -5.76
N LEU A 68 -1.88 19.71 -6.44
CA LEU A 68 -2.02 19.75 -7.90
C LEU A 68 -2.29 21.17 -8.47
N LYS A 69 -2.81 22.08 -7.64
CA LYS A 69 -3.12 23.46 -8.04
C LYS A 69 -2.03 24.48 -7.70
N GLU A 70 -0.93 24.02 -7.09
CA GLU A 70 0.22 24.86 -6.78
C GLU A 70 1.03 25.16 -8.06
N ASP A 71 1.92 26.14 -7.99
CA ASP A 71 2.93 26.29 -9.05
C ASP A 71 3.91 25.10 -9.04
N ARG A 72 4.61 24.90 -10.16
CA ARG A 72 5.46 23.73 -10.36
C ARG A 72 6.55 23.60 -9.30
N GLU A 73 7.14 24.71 -8.86
CA GLU A 73 8.22 24.67 -7.87
C GLU A 73 7.67 24.25 -6.50
N GLN A 74 6.58 24.90 -6.06
CA GLN A 74 5.90 24.54 -4.82
C GLN A 74 5.35 23.11 -4.83
N PHE A 75 4.82 22.64 -5.96
CA PHE A 75 4.34 21.26 -6.11
C PHE A 75 5.44 20.26 -5.78
N PHE A 76 6.63 20.42 -6.37
CA PHE A 76 7.72 19.48 -6.13
C PHE A 76 8.29 19.58 -4.72
N GLN A 77 8.39 20.79 -4.18
CA GLN A 77 8.85 20.98 -2.80
C GLN A 77 7.91 20.28 -1.80
N LYS A 78 6.61 20.59 -1.85
CA LYS A 78 5.61 20.01 -0.93
C LYS A 78 5.46 18.50 -1.12
N LEU A 79 5.57 18.00 -2.36
CA LEU A 79 5.54 16.57 -2.62
C LEU A 79 6.77 15.84 -2.05
N ASP A 80 7.95 16.45 -2.11
CA ASP A 80 9.16 15.89 -1.51
C ASP A 80 9.06 15.81 0.02
N GLU A 81 8.55 16.86 0.66
CA GLU A 81 8.25 16.88 2.10
C GLU A 81 7.25 15.78 2.47
N ALA A 82 6.18 15.59 1.70
CA ALA A 82 5.20 14.53 1.93
C ALA A 82 5.79 13.12 1.78
N LEU A 83 6.67 12.92 0.79
CA LEU A 83 7.40 11.65 0.61
C LEU A 83 8.32 11.37 1.82
N GLN A 84 8.96 12.40 2.38
CA GLN A 84 9.78 12.24 3.59
C GLN A 84 8.92 11.84 4.79
N VAL A 85 7.81 12.54 5.04
CA VAL A 85 6.87 12.20 6.12
C VAL A 85 6.42 10.74 6.02
N LEU A 86 5.94 10.31 4.85
CA LEU A 86 5.49 8.93 4.65
C LEU A 86 6.62 7.92 4.87
N ASN A 87 7.85 8.22 4.44
CA ASN A 87 9.00 7.34 4.61
C ASN A 87 9.43 7.20 6.08
N GLU A 88 9.25 8.24 6.88
CA GLU A 88 9.59 8.29 8.31
C GLU A 88 8.53 7.62 9.20
N SER A 89 7.32 7.37 8.69
CA SER A 89 6.23 6.72 9.43
C SER A 89 6.69 5.44 10.17
N ARG A 90 7.51 4.61 9.52
CA ARG A 90 8.13 3.39 10.09
C ARG A 90 9.51 3.13 9.46
N PRO A 91 10.61 3.69 10.00
CA PRO A 91 11.93 3.73 9.33
C PRO A 91 12.58 2.36 9.05
N THR A 92 12.11 1.29 9.72
CA THR A 92 12.61 -0.08 9.52
C THR A 92 11.79 -0.89 8.52
N ALA A 93 10.68 -0.36 8.02
CA ALA A 93 9.82 -1.06 7.07
C ALA A 93 10.42 -1.01 5.65
N VAL A 94 11.10 -2.09 5.24
CA VAL A 94 11.78 -2.15 3.93
C VAL A 94 10.81 -1.95 2.76
N ASN A 95 9.61 -2.54 2.80
CA ASN A 95 8.61 -2.37 1.74
C ASN A 95 8.04 -0.94 1.68
N LEU A 96 8.02 -0.20 2.78
CA LEU A 96 7.68 1.23 2.80
C LEU A 96 8.73 2.00 2.00
N MET A 97 9.99 1.86 2.39
CA MET A 97 11.12 2.55 1.74
C MET A 97 11.21 2.17 0.25
N TRP A 98 11.00 0.91 -0.10
CA TRP A 98 10.95 0.44 -1.48
C TRP A 98 9.85 1.15 -2.28
N ALA A 99 8.62 1.22 -1.74
CA ALA A 99 7.50 1.86 -2.41
C ALA A 99 7.75 3.36 -2.61
N ILE A 100 8.18 4.07 -1.55
CA ILE A 100 8.49 5.51 -1.64
C ILE A 100 9.59 5.78 -2.67
N ASN A 101 10.67 4.99 -2.67
CA ASN A 101 11.75 5.13 -3.66
C ASN A 101 11.29 4.84 -5.08
N ARG A 102 10.36 3.89 -5.26
CA ARG A 102 9.75 3.58 -6.56
C ARG A 102 8.90 4.76 -7.07
N MET A 103 8.08 5.35 -6.19
CA MET A 103 7.30 6.55 -6.51
C MET A 103 8.19 7.74 -6.85
N ARG A 104 9.27 7.99 -6.09
CA ARG A 104 10.28 9.03 -6.37
C ARG A 104 10.84 8.91 -7.79
N LYS A 105 11.23 7.71 -8.20
CA LYS A 105 11.75 7.45 -9.56
C LYS A 105 10.72 7.78 -10.65
N VAL A 106 9.43 7.52 -10.42
CA VAL A 106 8.38 7.90 -11.36
C VAL A 106 8.24 9.41 -11.45
N ILE A 107 8.25 10.11 -10.31
CA ILE A 107 8.20 11.58 -10.28
C ILE A 107 9.40 12.17 -11.04
N ASP A 108 10.61 11.73 -10.71
CA ASP A 108 11.86 12.23 -11.31
C ASP A 108 11.91 12.05 -12.83
N LYS A 109 11.46 10.90 -13.34
CA LYS A 109 11.44 10.61 -14.78
C LYS A 109 10.41 11.42 -15.57
N ASN A 110 9.44 12.03 -14.89
CA ASN A 110 8.30 12.70 -15.53
C ASN A 110 8.25 14.21 -15.21
N LYS A 111 9.32 14.80 -14.65
CA LYS A 111 9.35 16.22 -14.21
C LYS A 111 9.00 17.23 -15.31
N ASP A 112 9.29 16.89 -16.56
CA ASP A 112 9.03 17.76 -17.72
C ASP A 112 7.57 17.76 -18.19
N LEU A 113 6.72 16.87 -17.66
CA LEU A 113 5.29 16.83 -17.99
C LEU A 113 4.49 17.92 -17.25
N SER A 114 3.21 18.07 -17.61
CA SER A 114 2.28 18.89 -16.81
C SER A 114 2.03 18.25 -15.45
N LEU A 115 1.60 19.03 -14.45
CA LEU A 115 1.34 18.51 -13.10
C LEU A 115 0.23 17.45 -13.10
N GLU A 116 -0.78 17.60 -13.97
CA GLU A 116 -1.84 16.62 -14.16
C GLU A 116 -1.30 15.31 -14.73
N ALA A 117 -0.43 15.39 -15.74
CA ALA A 117 0.20 14.20 -16.32
C ALA A 117 1.12 13.50 -15.31
N ILE A 118 1.85 14.25 -14.48
CA ILE A 118 2.67 13.70 -13.38
C ILE A 118 1.76 12.99 -12.36
N TYR A 119 0.66 13.62 -11.96
CA TYR A 119 -0.31 13.03 -11.05
C TYR A 119 -0.86 11.69 -11.57
N GLU A 120 -1.24 11.62 -12.85
CA GLU A 120 -1.70 10.36 -13.43
C GLU A 120 -0.60 9.29 -13.44
N ARG A 121 0.67 9.65 -13.72
CA ARG A 121 1.80 8.70 -13.62
C ARG A 121 2.02 8.17 -12.21
N ILE A 122 1.90 9.04 -11.20
CA ILE A 122 1.98 8.65 -9.79
C ILE A 122 0.85 7.66 -9.47
N LYS A 123 -0.39 7.97 -9.88
CA LYS A 123 -1.55 7.11 -9.64
C LYS A 123 -1.44 5.75 -10.34
N GLU A 124 -1.03 5.73 -11.61
CA GLU A 124 -0.75 4.51 -12.37
C GLU A 124 0.28 3.62 -11.66
N GLU A 125 1.32 4.22 -11.09
CA GLU A 125 2.36 3.48 -10.37
C GLU A 125 1.86 2.88 -9.06
N ALA A 126 1.07 3.64 -8.28
CA ALA A 126 0.45 3.12 -7.06
C ALA A 126 -0.48 1.93 -7.36
N ASP A 127 -1.30 2.04 -8.41
CA ASP A 127 -2.15 0.94 -8.89
C ASP A 127 -1.32 -0.25 -9.39
N THR A 128 -0.14 0.01 -9.97
CA THR A 128 0.78 -1.04 -10.42
C THR A 128 1.38 -1.79 -9.22
N ILE A 129 1.85 -1.08 -8.18
CA ILE A 129 2.31 -1.69 -6.92
C ILE A 129 1.23 -2.57 -6.30
N TYR A 130 -0.01 -2.08 -6.25
CA TYR A 130 -1.16 -2.86 -5.77
C TYR A 130 -1.34 -4.15 -6.58
N LYS A 131 -1.39 -4.05 -7.91
CA LYS A 131 -1.62 -5.19 -8.81
C LYS A 131 -0.49 -6.22 -8.74
N GLU A 132 0.76 -5.75 -8.70
CA GLU A 132 1.93 -6.62 -8.60
C GLU A 132 1.94 -7.42 -7.29
N ASP A 133 1.53 -6.84 -6.16
CA ASP A 133 1.39 -7.60 -4.90
C ASP A 133 0.33 -8.70 -5.02
N VAL A 134 -0.83 -8.38 -5.60
CA VAL A 134 -1.91 -9.37 -5.84
C VAL A 134 -1.40 -10.53 -6.68
N GLU A 135 -0.74 -10.24 -7.80
CA GLU A 135 -0.24 -11.28 -8.71
C GLU A 135 0.93 -12.08 -8.09
N THR A 136 1.81 -11.41 -7.34
CA THR A 136 2.89 -12.07 -6.60
C THR A 136 2.33 -13.06 -5.58
N ASN A 137 1.35 -12.63 -4.79
CA ASN A 137 0.73 -13.47 -3.75
C ASN A 137 -0.05 -14.65 -4.34
N LYS A 138 -0.75 -14.46 -5.47
CA LYS A 138 -1.38 -15.56 -6.20
C LYS A 138 -0.36 -16.59 -6.68
N ARG A 139 0.77 -16.16 -7.24
CA ARG A 139 1.84 -17.06 -7.70
C ARG A 139 2.49 -17.80 -6.53
N ILE A 140 2.78 -17.09 -5.43
CA ILE A 140 3.29 -17.72 -4.20
C ILE A 140 2.32 -18.81 -3.72
N ALA A 141 1.01 -18.50 -3.69
CA ALA A 141 -0.01 -19.47 -3.31
C ALA A 141 -0.03 -20.68 -4.25
N GLN A 142 -0.03 -20.46 -5.57
CA GLN A 142 -0.01 -21.54 -6.57
C GLN A 142 1.20 -22.46 -6.39
N TYR A 143 2.42 -21.91 -6.38
CA TYR A 143 3.63 -22.72 -6.24
C TYR A 143 3.75 -23.38 -4.86
N GLY A 144 3.35 -22.69 -3.79
CA GLY A 144 3.40 -23.26 -2.46
C GLY A 144 2.40 -24.39 -2.25
N ASN A 145 1.23 -24.32 -2.89
CA ASN A 145 0.19 -25.34 -2.78
C ASN A 145 0.65 -26.67 -3.39
N GLU A 146 1.49 -26.65 -4.43
CA GLU A 146 2.12 -27.85 -5.01
C GLU A 146 2.98 -28.65 -4.01
N LEU A 147 3.40 -28.02 -2.91
CA LEU A 147 4.21 -28.65 -1.86
C LEU A 147 3.36 -29.30 -0.76
N ILE A 148 2.06 -29.01 -0.70
CA ILE A 148 1.16 -29.45 0.37
C ILE A 148 0.31 -30.61 -0.13
N LYS A 149 0.19 -31.64 0.70
CA LYS A 149 -0.65 -32.81 0.42
C LYS A 149 -1.90 -32.78 1.28
N ASP A 150 -2.94 -33.45 0.80
CA ASP A 150 -4.15 -33.67 1.60
C ASP A 150 -3.81 -34.38 2.92
N GLY A 151 -4.37 -33.87 4.02
CA GLY A 151 -4.10 -34.36 5.38
C GLY A 151 -2.87 -33.76 6.08
N ASP A 152 -2.05 -32.93 5.42
CA ASP A 152 -0.92 -32.26 6.07
C ASP A 152 -1.38 -31.30 7.18
N ARG A 153 -0.59 -31.24 8.27
CA ARG A 153 -0.80 -30.29 9.38
C ARG A 153 0.25 -29.19 9.30
N ILE A 154 -0.18 -27.97 8.97
CA ILE A 154 0.71 -26.85 8.75
C ILE A 154 0.74 -25.95 9.98
N LEU A 155 1.93 -25.78 10.56
CA LEU A 155 2.18 -24.77 11.59
C LEU A 155 2.63 -23.46 10.92
N THR A 156 2.03 -22.35 11.32
CA THR A 156 2.42 -21.00 10.89
C THR A 156 2.58 -20.08 12.10
N HIS A 157 3.25 -18.96 11.92
CA HIS A 157 3.50 -17.98 12.97
C HIS A 157 3.23 -16.56 12.46
N CYS A 158 2.64 -15.72 13.32
CA CYS A 158 2.12 -14.39 12.98
C CYS A 158 0.94 -14.46 11.97
N ASN A 159 0.65 -13.33 11.31
CA ASN A 159 -0.36 -13.23 10.26
C ASN A 159 0.32 -12.82 8.95
N THR A 160 0.24 -13.69 7.95
CA THR A 160 0.76 -13.50 6.58
C THR A 160 -0.34 -13.67 5.54
N GLY A 161 -1.60 -13.49 5.96
CA GLY A 161 -2.79 -13.61 5.11
C GLY A 161 -3.12 -12.31 4.40
N ALA A 162 -4.32 -12.24 3.84
CA ALA A 162 -4.79 -11.07 3.10
C ALA A 162 -4.75 -9.75 3.90
N LEU A 163 -4.78 -9.79 5.24
CA LEU A 163 -4.63 -8.61 6.09
C LEU A 163 -3.19 -8.06 6.11
N ALA A 164 -2.18 -8.91 5.89
CA ALA A 164 -0.77 -8.50 5.88
C ALA A 164 -0.27 -8.08 4.49
N THR A 165 -1.10 -8.25 3.46
CA THR A 165 -0.82 -7.92 2.07
C THR A 165 -1.95 -7.08 1.49
N VAL A 166 -1.88 -6.76 0.21
CA VAL A 166 -2.98 -6.09 -0.48
C VAL A 166 -4.16 -7.05 -0.70
N GLN A 167 -3.86 -8.31 -1.01
CA GLN A 167 -4.83 -9.40 -1.10
C GLN A 167 -4.15 -10.77 -0.99
N TYR A 168 -4.95 -11.83 -0.81
CA TYR A 168 -4.54 -13.23 -0.71
C TYR A 168 -3.72 -13.55 0.55
N GLY A 169 -2.49 -13.04 0.62
CA GLY A 169 -1.48 -13.41 1.60
C GLY A 169 -0.33 -14.20 0.97
N THR A 170 0.76 -14.35 1.72
CA THR A 170 1.92 -15.15 1.32
C THR A 170 1.79 -16.57 1.89
N ALA A 171 2.32 -16.86 3.07
CA ALA A 171 2.27 -18.21 3.64
C ALA A 171 0.83 -18.65 3.97
N LEU A 172 0.00 -17.76 4.51
CA LEU A 172 -1.44 -18.06 4.67
C LEU A 172 -2.21 -18.04 3.33
N GLY A 173 -1.63 -17.46 2.26
CA GLY A 173 -2.18 -17.56 0.91
C GLY A 173 -2.02 -18.97 0.33
N VAL A 174 -0.91 -19.65 0.65
CA VAL A 174 -0.64 -21.04 0.26
C VAL A 174 -1.61 -22.05 0.89
N ILE A 175 -2.12 -21.75 2.09
CA ILE A 175 -3.08 -22.58 2.83
C ILE A 175 -4.53 -22.36 2.35
N ARG A 176 -4.76 -21.35 1.50
CA ARG A 176 -6.11 -20.87 1.13
C ARG A 176 -6.76 -21.69 0.02
#